data_AF-A0A8J7NF16-F1
#
_entry.id   AF-A0A8J7NF16-F1
#
_cell.length_a   1.000
_cell.length_b   1.000
_cell.length_c   1.000
_cell.angle_alpha   90.00
_cell.angle_beta   90.00
_cell.angle_gamma   90.00
#
_symmetry.space_group_name_H-M   'P 1'
#
loop_
_entity.id
_entity.type
_entity.pdbx_description
1 polymer ?
#
loop_
_entity_poly.entity_id
_entity_poly.type
_entity_poly.pdbx_seq_one_letter_code
_entity_poly.pdbx_strand_id
1 'polypeptide(L)'
;MHIGILECGPTHPEVASSLGTYPEMFARLFGGRGWEFTTYRVKDMDFPAGPEAADGWILTGSRHGVYEDHAFIAPLEDFIRAAFDAGRPMLGICFGHQIIAQAMGGRVEKSPAGWGLGRQVYDVDGLG
;
A
#
# COMPACT_ATOMS: atom_id res chain seq x y z
N MET A 1 -6.47 -3.78 17.85
CA MET A 1 -5.33 -3.78 16.90
C MET A 1 -5.36 -2.47 16.17
N HIS A 2 -4.22 -1.78 16.11
CA HIS A 2 -4.05 -0.53 15.40
C HIS A 2 -3.40 -0.78 14.04
N ILE A 3 -4.02 -0.33 12.96
CA ILE A 3 -3.52 -0.50 11.59
C ILE A 3 -3.18 0.86 10.99
N GLY A 4 -1.93 1.01 10.56
CA GLY A 4 -1.50 2.17 9.81
C GLY A 4 -1.80 2.01 8.32
N ILE A 5 -2.38 3.02 7.68
CA ILE A 5 -2.61 3.07 6.24
C ILE A 5 -1.66 4.09 5.62
N LEU A 6 -0.72 3.62 4.81
CA LEU A 6 0.21 4.46 4.04
C LEU A 6 -0.42 4.78 2.69
N GLU A 7 -1.02 5.97 2.58
CA GLU A 7 -1.69 6.44 1.37
C GLU A 7 -0.63 6.89 0.33
N CYS A 8 -0.33 6.00 -0.62
CA CYS A 8 0.69 6.18 -1.65
C CYS A 8 0.22 7.03 -2.85
N GLY A 9 -1.07 7.38 -2.87
CA GLY A 9 -1.68 8.21 -3.90
C GLY A 9 -3.17 8.41 -3.64
N PRO A 10 -3.73 9.55 -4.04
CA PRO A 10 -5.13 9.83 -3.81
C PRO A 10 -6.03 8.93 -4.67
N THR A 11 -7.20 8.61 -4.14
CA THR A 11 -8.27 7.99 -4.93
C THR A 11 -8.76 8.94 -6.02
N HIS A 12 -9.04 8.40 -7.21
CA HIS A 12 -9.58 9.20 -8.30
C HIS A 12 -10.89 9.90 -7.86
N PRO A 13 -11.11 11.19 -8.14
CA PRO A 13 -12.25 11.94 -7.62
C PRO A 13 -13.62 11.31 -7.89
N GLU A 14 -13.82 10.73 -9.07
CA GLU A 14 -15.07 10.04 -9.43
C GLU A 14 -15.34 8.77 -8.61
N VAL A 15 -14.26 8.08 -8.22
CA VAL A 15 -14.35 6.92 -7.33
C VAL A 15 -14.56 7.39 -5.89
N ALA A 16 -13.83 8.42 -5.48
CA ALA A 16 -13.95 8.99 -4.14
C ALA A 16 -15.37 9.51 -3.85
N SER A 17 -16.03 10.14 -4.82
CA SER A 17 -17.38 10.67 -4.64
C SER A 17 -18.46 9.59 -4.45
N SER A 18 -18.22 8.37 -4.92
CA SER A 18 -19.19 7.26 -4.87
C SER A 18 -18.86 6.22 -3.80
N LEU A 19 -17.59 5.97 -3.54
CA LEU A 19 -17.11 4.87 -2.68
C LEU A 19 -16.20 5.32 -1.53
N GLY A 20 -15.84 6.59 -1.47
CA GLY A 20 -14.85 7.13 -0.53
C GLY A 20 -13.41 6.96 -1.01
N THR A 21 -12.47 7.46 -0.22
CA THR A 21 -11.03 7.34 -0.42
C THR A 21 -10.53 5.92 -0.15
N TYR A 22 -9.33 5.56 -0.61
CA TYR A 22 -8.72 4.25 -0.37
C TYR A 22 -8.64 3.93 1.12
N PRO A 23 -8.19 4.85 2.01
CA PRO A 23 -8.23 4.62 3.45
C PRO A 23 -9.63 4.29 3.97
N GLU A 24 -10.65 5.03 3.56
CA GLU A 24 -12.04 4.78 3.96
C GLU A 24 -12.55 3.42 3.46
N MET A 25 -12.20 3.04 2.23
CA MET A 25 -12.54 1.72 1.68
C MET A 25 -11.90 0.58 2.49
N PHE A 26 -10.62 0.71 2.86
CA PHE A 26 -9.94 -0.31 3.66
C PHE A 26 -10.46 -0.37 5.09
N ALA A 27 -10.68 0.79 5.73
CA ALA A 27 -11.29 0.86 7.06
C ALA A 27 -12.69 0.21 7.06
N ARG A 28 -13.48 0.40 6.00
CA ARG A 28 -14.77 -0.28 5.81
C ARG A 28 -14.62 -1.78 5.59
N LEU A 29 -13.69 -2.22 4.74
CA LEU A 29 -13.45 -3.64 4.43
C LEU A 29 -13.05 -4.44 5.68
N PHE A 30 -12.21 -3.85 6.54
CA PHE A 30 -11.73 -4.47 7.76
C PHE A 30 -12.53 -4.06 9.02
N GLY A 31 -13.59 -3.27 8.84
CA GLY A 31 -14.46 -2.80 9.91
C GLY A 31 -15.17 -3.94 10.66
N GLY A 32 -15.70 -3.63 11.85
CA GLY A 32 -16.41 -4.60 12.70
C GLY A 32 -15.52 -5.56 13.48
N ARG A 33 -14.20 -5.43 13.38
CA ARG A 33 -13.20 -6.28 14.08
C ARG A 33 -12.61 -5.65 15.35
N GLY A 34 -13.08 -4.47 15.76
CA GLY A 34 -12.48 -3.69 16.85
C GLY A 34 -11.08 -3.16 16.50
N TRP A 35 -10.83 -2.92 15.22
CA TRP A 35 -9.57 -2.35 14.74
C TRP A 35 -9.69 -0.84 14.62
N GLU A 36 -8.61 -0.15 14.93
CA GLU A 36 -8.45 1.29 14.74
C GLU A 36 -7.52 1.56 13.57
N PHE A 37 -7.75 2.65 12.86
CA PHE A 37 -7.00 2.98 11.65
C PHE A 37 -6.47 4.41 11.73
N THR A 38 -5.18 4.58 11.42
CA THR A 38 -4.57 5.90 11.20
C THR A 38 -4.00 5.96 9.81
N THR A 39 -4.28 7.04 9.09
CA THR A 39 -3.80 7.26 7.73
C THR A 39 -2.63 8.23 7.73
N TYR A 40 -1.60 7.89 6.98
CA TYR A 40 -0.42 8.72 6.73
C TYR A 40 -0.31 8.96 5.23
N ARG A 41 -0.30 10.24 4.83
CA ARG A 41 -0.20 10.61 3.40
C ARG A 41 1.27 10.64 2.98
N VAL A 42 1.85 9.46 2.81
CA VAL A 42 3.28 9.31 2.49
C VAL A 42 3.69 10.04 1.22
N LYS A 43 2.78 10.14 0.23
CA LYS A 43 3.02 10.94 -0.98
C LYS A 43 3.28 12.42 -0.67
N ASP A 44 2.66 12.94 0.39
CA ASP A 44 2.81 14.32 0.85
C ASP A 44 3.86 14.43 1.97
N MET A 45 4.74 13.43 2.09
CA MET A 45 5.81 13.31 3.09
C MET A 45 5.34 13.26 4.54
N ASP A 46 4.08 12.89 4.76
CA ASP A 46 3.53 12.59 6.08
C ASP A 46 3.72 11.10 6.38
N PHE A 47 4.66 10.81 7.27
CA PHE A 47 5.06 9.45 7.68
C PHE A 47 4.83 9.25 9.18
N PRO A 48 4.55 8.01 9.61
CA PRO A 48 4.55 7.67 11.03
C PRO A 48 5.92 7.89 11.67
N ALA A 49 5.94 8.07 12.99
CA ALA A 49 7.19 8.25 13.75
C ALA A 49 8.13 7.03 13.68
N GLY A 50 7.60 5.84 13.37
CA GLY A 50 8.34 4.60 13.25
C GLY A 50 7.42 3.41 12.94
N PRO A 51 7.99 2.24 12.62
CA PRO A 51 7.21 1.05 12.27
C PRO A 51 6.36 0.52 13.43
N GLU A 52 6.72 0.81 14.68
CA GLU A 52 5.98 0.42 15.89
C GLU A 52 4.77 1.32 16.18
N ALA A 53 4.55 2.38 15.40
CA ALA A 53 3.36 3.23 15.53
C ALA A 53 2.05 2.47 15.26
N ALA A 54 2.13 1.29 14.62
CA ALA A 54 0.99 0.41 14.40
C ALA A 54 1.34 -1.07 14.57
N ASP A 55 0.31 -1.89 14.79
CA ASP A 55 0.43 -3.34 14.87
C ASP A 55 0.64 -3.97 13.48
N GLY A 56 0.27 -3.27 12.40
CA GLY A 56 0.46 -3.69 11.01
C GLY A 56 0.15 -2.56 10.03
N TRP A 57 0.56 -2.75 8.77
CA TRP A 57 0.55 -1.70 7.75
C TRP A 57 -0.18 -2.10 6.48
N ILE A 58 -0.98 -1.19 5.94
CA ILE A 58 -1.59 -1.29 4.61
C ILE A 58 -0.96 -0.23 3.71
N LEU A 59 -0.41 -0.65 2.57
CA LEU A 59 0.13 0.25 1.55
C LEU A 59 -0.83 0.30 0.37
N THR A 60 -1.39 1.48 0.10
CA THR A 60 -2.42 1.65 -0.93
C THR A 60 -1.86 1.57 -2.36
N GLY A 61 -2.77 1.50 -3.33
CA GLY A 61 -2.43 1.78 -4.71
C GLY A 61 -2.01 3.24 -4.94
N SER A 62 -1.41 3.48 -6.10
CA SER A 62 -1.06 4.80 -6.61
C SER A 62 -1.14 4.78 -8.14
N ARG A 63 -1.30 5.95 -8.74
CA ARG A 63 -1.19 6.13 -10.21
C ARG A 63 0.27 6.17 -10.69
N HIS A 64 1.20 6.34 -9.77
CA HIS A 64 2.64 6.39 -10.03
C HIS A 64 3.21 4.99 -10.14
N GLY A 65 4.26 4.80 -10.94
CA GLY A 65 5.12 3.62 -10.88
C GLY A 65 6.15 3.74 -9.76
N VAL A 66 6.47 2.62 -9.11
CA VAL A 66 7.52 2.56 -8.05
C VAL A 66 8.95 2.83 -8.58
N TYR A 67 9.12 2.73 -9.89
CA TYR A 67 10.35 3.01 -10.62
C TYR A 67 10.47 4.47 -11.08
N GLU A 68 9.44 5.29 -10.82
CA GLU A 68 9.50 6.74 -11.09
C GLU A 68 10.31 7.45 -10.01
N ASP A 69 10.80 8.66 -10.30
CA ASP A 69 11.57 9.47 -9.35
C ASP A 69 10.63 10.39 -8.54
N HIS A 70 10.05 9.86 -7.46
CA HIS A 70 9.26 10.64 -6.50
C HIS A 70 9.93 10.66 -5.13
N ALA A 71 9.95 11.83 -4.49
CA ALA A 71 10.64 12.06 -3.22
C ALA A 71 10.21 11.12 -2.07
N PHE A 72 8.98 10.61 -2.09
CA PHE A 72 8.47 9.71 -1.06
C PHE A 72 8.92 8.25 -1.24
N ILE A 73 9.44 7.87 -2.40
CA ILE A 73 9.78 6.47 -2.71
C ILE A 73 10.91 5.95 -1.82
N ALA A 74 12.06 6.63 -1.79
CA ALA A 74 13.18 6.16 -0.97
C ALA A 74 12.84 6.11 0.54
N PRO A 75 12.22 7.13 1.15
CA PRO A 75 11.75 7.04 2.54
C PRO A 75 10.73 5.93 2.78
N LEU A 76 9.85 5.65 1.81
CA LEU A 76 8.88 4.57 1.91
C LEU A 76 9.57 3.20 1.86
N GLU A 77 10.59 3.01 1.02
CA GLU A 77 11.39 1.78 1.02
C GLU A 77 12.11 1.58 2.36
N ASP A 78 12.71 2.63 2.91
CA ASP A 78 13.37 2.58 4.22
C ASP A 78 12.38 2.22 5.33
N PHE A 79 11.18 2.80 5.29
CA PHE A 79 10.10 2.45 6.21
C PHE A 79 9.67 0.98 6.07
N ILE A 80 9.54 0.47 4.85
CA ILE A 80 9.17 -0.93 4.59
C ILE A 80 10.23 -1.88 5.17
N ARG A 81 11.52 -1.60 4.95
CA ARG A 81 12.61 -2.40 5.51
C ARG A 81 12.56 -2.39 7.04
N ALA A 82 12.37 -1.21 7.64
CA ALA A 82 12.25 -1.07 9.09
C ALA A 82 11.03 -1.81 9.65
N ALA A 83 9.88 -1.76 8.97
CA ALA A 83 8.67 -2.49 9.37
C ALA A 83 8.86 -4.01 9.29
N PHE A 84 9.55 -4.49 8.25
CA PHE A 84 9.92 -5.89 8.13
C PHE A 84 10.85 -6.34 9.28
N ASP A 85 11.90 -5.58 9.56
CA ASP A 85 12.85 -5.87 10.64
C ASP A 85 12.19 -5.86 12.03
N ALA A 86 11.19 -4.98 12.24
CA ALA A 86 10.37 -4.91 13.45
C ALA A 86 9.28 -6.00 13.54
N GLY A 87 9.22 -6.92 12.56
CA GLY A 87 8.24 -8.00 12.50
C GLY A 87 6.79 -7.51 12.35
N ARG A 88 6.58 -6.32 11.78
CA ARG A 88 5.24 -5.76 11.55
C ARG A 88 4.67 -6.32 10.24
N PRO A 89 3.50 -6.97 10.25
CA PRO A 89 2.88 -7.47 9.02
C PRO A 89 2.50 -6.31 8.09
N MET A 90 2.69 -6.53 6.79
CA MET A 90 2.38 -5.56 5.74
C MET A 90 1.48 -6.17 4.66
N LEU A 91 0.48 -5.41 4.22
CA LEU A 91 -0.36 -5.71 3.06
C LEU A 91 -0.17 -4.63 2.00
N GLY A 92 0.37 -5.01 0.85
CA GLY A 92 0.53 -4.12 -0.31
C GLY A 92 -0.56 -4.32 -1.36
N ILE A 93 -1.15 -3.24 -1.86
CA ILE A 93 -2.16 -3.28 -2.92
C ILE A 93 -1.69 -2.49 -4.13
N CYS A 94 -1.70 -3.10 -5.32
CA CYS A 94 -1.21 -2.47 -6.56
C CYS A 94 0.22 -1.91 -6.37
N PHE A 95 0.41 -0.58 -6.48
CA PHE A 95 1.67 0.09 -6.12
C PHE A 95 2.25 -0.40 -4.78
N GLY A 96 1.42 -0.59 -3.76
CA GLY A 96 1.85 -1.06 -2.44
C GLY A 96 2.57 -2.40 -2.48
N HIS A 97 2.13 -3.39 -3.27
CA HIS A 97 2.87 -4.66 -3.35
C HIS A 97 4.16 -4.51 -4.16
N GLN A 98 4.16 -3.63 -5.16
CA GLN A 98 5.33 -3.35 -5.99
C GLN A 98 6.44 -2.72 -5.16
N ILE A 99 6.12 -1.71 -4.34
CA ILE A 99 7.13 -1.01 -3.54
C ILE A 99 7.69 -1.91 -2.43
N ILE A 100 6.86 -2.80 -1.86
CA ILE A 100 7.34 -3.84 -0.95
C ILE A 100 8.34 -4.74 -1.66
N ALA A 101 8.00 -5.24 -2.86
CA ALA A 101 8.91 -6.08 -3.63
C ALA A 101 10.24 -5.35 -3.92
N GLN A 102 10.18 -4.08 -4.34
CA GLN A 102 11.36 -3.27 -4.64
C GLN A 102 12.23 -3.02 -3.40
N ALA A 103 11.63 -2.63 -2.27
CA ALA A 103 12.32 -2.40 -1.00
C ALA A 103 13.08 -3.66 -0.52
N MET A 104 12.50 -4.84 -0.79
CA MET A 104 13.05 -6.16 -0.44
C MET A 104 14.01 -6.73 -1.51
N GLY A 105 14.46 -5.92 -2.47
CA GLY A 105 15.46 -6.30 -3.48
C GLY A 105 14.89 -6.97 -4.74
N GLY A 106 13.56 -7.02 -4.87
CA GLY A 106 12.89 -7.43 -6.10
C GLY A 106 13.03 -6.38 -7.22
N ARG A 107 12.90 -6.84 -8.46
CA ARG A 107 12.87 -5.96 -9.64
C ARG A 107 11.43 -5.62 -10.00
N VAL A 108 11.11 -4.34 -10.04
CA VAL A 108 9.84 -3.86 -10.58
C VAL A 108 10.10 -2.98 -11.80
N GLU A 109 9.39 -3.25 -12.89
CA GLU A 109 9.52 -2.51 -14.13
C GLU A 109 8.18 -2.42 -14.87
N LYS A 110 8.13 -1.51 -15.84
CA LYS A 110 6.98 -1.38 -16.72
C LYS A 110 6.89 -2.59 -17.65
N SER A 111 5.72 -3.23 -17.69
CA SER A 111 5.48 -4.37 -18.58
C SER A 111 5.54 -3.96 -20.06
N PRO A 112 6.24 -4.72 -20.93
CA PRO A 112 6.24 -4.49 -22.37
C PRO A 112 4.89 -4.84 -23.03
N ALA A 113 4.02 -5.59 -22.35
CA ALA A 113 2.70 -5.98 -22.85
C ALA A 113 1.66 -4.84 -22.78
N GLY A 114 2.01 -3.70 -22.19
CA GLY A 114 1.09 -2.57 -22.04
C GLY A 114 0.09 -2.75 -20.88
N TRP A 115 -1.07 -2.10 -21.01
CA TRP A 115 -2.08 -2.05 -19.95
C TRP A 115 -2.95 -3.30 -19.93
N GLY A 116 -3.12 -3.90 -18.75
CA GLY A 116 -4.21 -4.82 -18.47
C GLY A 116 -5.35 -4.08 -17.77
N LEU A 117 -6.55 -4.09 -18.37
CA LEU A 117 -7.76 -3.52 -17.78
C LEU A 117 -8.89 -4.55 -17.81
N GLY A 118 -9.43 -4.86 -16.64
CA GLY A 118 -10.56 -5.78 -16.49
C GLY A 118 -10.35 -6.81 -15.40
N ARG A 119 -11.36 -7.66 -15.21
CA ARG A 119 -11.32 -8.76 -14.24
C ARG A 119 -10.50 -9.91 -14.81
N GLN A 120 -9.47 -10.30 -14.09
CA GLN A 120 -8.72 -11.54 -14.34
C GLN A 120 -9.11 -12.59 -13.31
N VAL A 121 -9.27 -13.83 -13.76
CA VAL A 121 -9.52 -14.98 -12.89
C VAL A 121 -8.21 -15.74 -12.77
N TYR A 122 -7.77 -15.93 -11.54
CA TYR A 122 -6.60 -16.73 -11.23
C TYR A 122 -7.08 -18.04 -10.61
N ASP A 123 -6.53 -19.15 -11.08
CA ASP A 123 -6.54 -20.40 -10.33
C ASP A 123 -5.29 -20.39 -9.43
N VAL A 124 -5.47 -20.59 -8.14
CA VAL A 124 -4.39 -20.46 -7.16
C VAL A 124 -4.19 -21.82 -6.50
N ASP A 125 -3.16 -22.53 -6.94
CA ASP A 125 -2.73 -23.78 -6.32
C ASP A 125 -1.96 -23.49 -5.02
N GLY A 126 -2.09 -24.35 -4.01
CA GLY A 126 -1.20 -24.36 -2.84
C GLY A 126 -1.62 -23.50 -1.64
N LEU A 127 -2.84 -22.96 -1.61
CA LEU A 127 -3.48 -22.51 -0.37
C LEU A 127 -4.15 -23.71 0.32
N GLY A 128 -3.33 -24.60 0.90
CA GLY A 128 -3.79 -25.66 1.80
C GLY A 128 -4.22 -25.11 3.15
#